data_AF-A0A4Q1SWC0-F1
#
_entry.id   AF-A0A4Q1SWC0-F1
#
_cell.length_a   1.000
_cell.length_b   1.000
_cell.length_c   1.000
_cell.angle_alpha   90.00
_cell.angle_beta   90.00
_cell.angle_gamma   90.00
#
_symmetry.space_group_name_H-M   'P 1'
#
loop_
_entity.id
_entity.type
_entity.pdbx_description
1 polymer ?
#
loop_
_entity_poly.entity_id
_entity_poly.type
_entity_poly.pdbx_seq_one_letter_code
_entity_poly.pdbx_strand_id
1 'polypeptide(L)'
;MEKQALRVASRAGIVAGLVLGLFLKGMEVLTQTKVYTLLLNLDYIPFLNQLNLPEIIEFLFHMIVSVILSIILMFIIRLRSWSKQKTFNLIVTISIFIGILLYPTTVLSERTPGLFDLSAIAFWIVGHGIYGIVLGFYLCNRFKDDLERDIELQ
;
A
#
# COMPACT_ATOMS: atom_id res chain seq x y z
N MET A 1 -9.20 14.82 -18.17
CA MET A 1 -8.31 14.99 -17.00
C MET A 1 -8.50 13.91 -15.94
N GLU A 2 -9.71 13.68 -15.42
CA GLU A 2 -9.96 12.65 -14.39
C GLU A 2 -9.55 11.23 -14.79
N LYS A 3 -9.87 10.81 -16.01
CA LYS A 3 -9.47 9.49 -16.54
C LYS A 3 -7.95 9.29 -16.60
N GLN A 4 -7.16 10.35 -16.74
CA GLN A 4 -5.70 10.25 -16.74
C GLN A 4 -5.16 10.12 -15.31
N ALA A 5 -5.66 10.94 -14.39
CA ALA A 5 -5.30 10.86 -12.98
C ALA A 5 -5.64 9.49 -12.38
N LEU A 6 -6.83 8.95 -12.69
CA LEU A 6 -7.23 7.61 -12.28
C LEU A 6 -6.28 6.54 -12.85
N ARG A 7 -5.95 6.59 -14.15
CA ARG A 7 -5.00 5.64 -14.75
C ARG A 7 -3.62 5.69 -14.09
N VAL A 8 -3.12 6.88 -13.77
CA VAL A 8 -1.82 7.06 -13.09
C VAL A 8 -1.88 6.47 -11.69
N ALA A 9 -2.90 6.84 -10.90
CA ALA A 9 -3.07 6.34 -9.54
C ALA A 9 -3.25 4.81 -9.51
N SER A 10 -4.07 4.23 -10.39
CA SER A 10 -4.23 2.78 -10.46
C SER A 10 -2.92 2.07 -10.78
N ARG A 11 -2.13 2.58 -11.73
CA ARG A 11 -0.80 2.01 -12.04
C ARG A 11 0.16 2.14 -10.87
N ALA A 12 0.15 3.28 -10.18
CA ALA A 12 1.01 3.53 -9.03
C ALA A 12 0.68 2.56 -7.88
N GLY A 13 -0.61 2.38 -7.56
CA GLY A 13 -1.07 1.38 -6.59
C GLY A 13 -0.67 -0.03 -7.01
N ILE A 14 -0.87 -0.40 -8.28
CA ILE A 14 -0.46 -1.74 -8.77
C ILE A 14 1.04 -1.99 -8.56
N VAL A 15 1.88 -1.05 -8.99
CA VAL A 15 3.34 -1.19 -8.87
C VAL A 15 3.77 -1.21 -7.40
N ALA A 16 3.27 -0.30 -6.58
CA ALA A 16 3.61 -0.24 -5.17
C ALA A 16 3.16 -1.50 -4.41
N GLY A 17 1.93 -1.98 -4.65
CA GLY A 17 1.39 -3.19 -4.05
C GLY A 17 2.16 -4.46 -4.47
N LEU A 18 2.56 -4.55 -5.73
CA LEU A 18 3.44 -5.64 -6.20
C LEU A 18 4.80 -5.63 -5.50
N VAL A 19 5.44 -4.46 -5.39
CA VAL A 19 6.72 -4.33 -4.69
C VAL A 19 6.59 -4.73 -3.22
N LEU A 20 5.55 -4.27 -2.52
CA LEU A 20 5.25 -4.64 -1.14
C LEU A 20 5.05 -6.16 -0.99
N GLY A 21 4.20 -6.73 -1.84
CA GLY A 21 3.89 -8.16 -1.82
C GLY A 21 5.13 -9.02 -2.05
N LEU A 22 5.94 -8.70 -3.07
CA LEU A 22 7.18 -9.41 -3.37
C LEU A 22 8.20 -9.28 -2.23
N PHE A 23 8.33 -8.09 -1.65
CA PHE A 23 9.22 -7.85 -0.52
C PHE A 23 8.83 -8.71 0.68
N LEU A 24 7.56 -8.66 1.11
CA LEU A 24 7.10 -9.44 2.27
C LEU A 24 7.13 -10.94 2.00
N LYS A 25 6.80 -11.38 0.78
CA LYS A 25 6.94 -12.78 0.37
C LYS A 25 8.39 -13.25 0.46
N GLY A 26 9.33 -12.42 -0.03
CA GLY A 26 10.76 -12.69 0.10
C GLY A 26 11.18 -12.82 1.56
N MET A 27 10.74 -11.90 2.41
CA MET A 27 11.05 -11.97 3.85
C MET A 27 10.48 -13.23 4.51
N GLU A 28 9.22 -13.56 4.24
CA GLU A 28 8.60 -14.78 4.78
C GLU A 28 9.32 -16.05 4.35
N VAL A 29 9.71 -16.16 3.07
CA VAL A 29 10.47 -17.33 2.58
C VAL A 29 11.85 -17.41 3.24
N LEU A 30 12.54 -16.28 3.44
CA LEU A 30 13.89 -16.26 3.98
C LEU A 30 13.94 -16.47 5.50
N THR A 31 12.98 -15.94 6.25
CA THR A 31 13.00 -15.93 7.73
C THR A 31 11.95 -16.82 8.37
N GLN A 32 11.04 -17.39 7.57
CA GLN A 32 9.87 -18.16 8.04
C GLN A 32 8.91 -17.33 8.91
N THR A 33 9.06 -16.00 8.94
CA THR A 33 8.17 -15.08 9.64
C THR A 33 6.95 -14.81 8.76
N LYS A 34 5.75 -15.10 9.26
CA LYS A 34 4.49 -15.13 8.47
C LYS A 34 3.94 -13.75 8.02
N VAL A 35 4.79 -12.81 7.63
CA VAL A 35 4.42 -11.42 7.28
C VAL A 35 3.74 -11.29 5.93
N TYR A 36 4.00 -12.18 4.98
CA TYR A 36 3.27 -12.21 3.71
C TYR A 36 1.89 -12.84 3.92
N THR A 37 1.81 -13.88 4.73
CA THR A 37 0.53 -14.45 5.19
C THR A 37 -0.32 -13.39 5.89
N LEU A 38 0.28 -12.52 6.71
CA LEU A 38 -0.42 -11.37 7.30
C LEU A 38 -0.93 -10.37 6.23
N LEU A 39 -0.13 -10.11 5.18
CA LEU A 39 -0.54 -9.24 4.08
C LEU A 39 -1.78 -9.76 3.35
N LEU A 40 -1.86 -11.07 3.21
CA LEU A 40 -2.94 -11.79 2.52
C LEU A 40 -4.14 -12.09 3.42
N ASN A 41 -4.01 -11.90 4.73
CA ASN A 41 -5.01 -12.34 5.69
C ASN A 41 -6.37 -11.68 5.44
N LEU A 42 -7.42 -12.48 5.26
CA LEU A 42 -8.81 -12.03 5.13
C LEU A 42 -9.69 -12.49 6.29
N ASP A 43 -9.11 -13.12 7.33
CA ASP A 43 -9.85 -13.74 8.43
C ASP A 43 -10.64 -12.72 9.28
N TYR A 44 -10.24 -11.45 9.26
CA TYR A 44 -10.95 -10.37 9.93
C TYR A 44 -12.21 -9.90 9.18
N ILE A 45 -12.43 -10.35 7.93
CA ILE A 45 -13.60 -10.01 7.13
C ILE A 45 -14.65 -11.12 7.30
N PRO A 46 -15.84 -10.81 7.87
CA PRO A 46 -16.93 -11.77 7.95
C PRO A 46 -17.24 -12.40 6.59
N PHE A 47 -17.67 -13.66 6.57
CA PHE A 47 -17.94 -14.48 5.37
C PHE A 47 -16.69 -14.94 4.59
N LEU A 48 -15.66 -14.09 4.44
CA LEU A 48 -14.42 -14.50 3.76
C LEU A 48 -13.55 -15.42 4.63
N ASN A 49 -13.61 -15.25 5.95
CA ASN A 49 -12.91 -16.09 6.93
C ASN A 49 -13.31 -17.57 6.95
N GLN A 50 -14.38 -17.95 6.23
CA GLN A 50 -14.82 -19.34 6.09
C GLN A 50 -14.35 -19.97 4.77
N LEU A 51 -13.77 -19.17 3.87
CA LEU A 51 -13.37 -19.61 2.53
C LEU A 51 -11.88 -19.92 2.51
N ASN A 52 -11.52 -21.12 2.05
CA ASN A 52 -10.14 -21.45 1.74
C ASN A 52 -9.80 -20.90 0.35
N LEU A 53 -9.42 -19.62 0.30
CA LEU A 53 -9.09 -18.95 -0.94
C LEU A 53 -7.65 -19.30 -1.40
N PRO A 54 -7.42 -19.44 -2.72
CA PRO A 54 -6.06 -19.54 -3.24
C PRO A 54 -5.26 -18.26 -2.97
N GLU A 55 -3.95 -18.39 -2.74
CA GLU A 55 -3.02 -17.26 -2.50
C GLU A 55 -3.18 -16.12 -3.53
N ILE A 56 -3.32 -16.48 -4.82
CA ILE A 56 -3.49 -15.49 -5.89
C ILE A 56 -4.75 -14.64 -5.70
N ILE A 57 -5.83 -15.22 -5.17
CA ILE A 57 -7.08 -14.51 -4.94
C ILE A 57 -6.96 -13.60 -3.72
N GLU A 58 -6.36 -14.07 -2.62
CA GLU A 58 -6.06 -13.24 -1.44
C GLU A 58 -5.18 -12.05 -1.82
N PHE A 59 -4.17 -12.27 -2.66
CA PHE A 59 -3.29 -11.21 -3.15
C PHE A 59 -4.03 -10.21 -4.05
N LEU A 60 -4.96 -10.65 -4.89
CA LEU A 60 -5.78 -9.75 -5.70
C LEU A 60 -6.67 -8.83 -4.84
N PHE A 61 -7.20 -9.31 -3.71
CA PHE A 61 -7.90 -8.45 -2.74
C PHE A 61 -6.97 -7.37 -2.20
N HIS A 62 -5.74 -7.72 -1.82
CA HIS A 62 -4.74 -6.75 -1.40
C HIS A 62 -4.43 -5.72 -2.50
N MET A 63 -4.31 -6.17 -3.76
CA MET A 63 -4.09 -5.27 -4.90
C MET A 63 -5.23 -4.27 -5.10
N ILE A 64 -6.49 -4.69 -4.90
CA ILE A 64 -7.65 -3.80 -4.94
C ILE A 64 -7.53 -2.72 -3.85
N VAL A 65 -7.22 -3.10 -2.62
CA VAL A 65 -7.02 -2.16 -1.50
C VAL A 65 -5.92 -1.15 -1.84
N SER A 66 -4.80 -1.61 -2.38
CA SER A 66 -3.69 -0.74 -2.78
C SER A 66 -4.08 0.27 -3.87
N VAL A 67 -4.82 -0.16 -4.90
CA VAL A 67 -5.33 0.73 -5.95
C VAL A 67 -6.29 1.78 -5.39
N ILE A 68 -7.24 1.36 -4.53
CA ILE A 68 -8.18 2.28 -3.89
C ILE A 68 -7.44 3.32 -3.04
N LEU A 69 -6.48 2.88 -2.20
CA LEU A 69 -5.68 3.77 -1.38
C LEU A 69 -4.89 4.77 -2.23
N SER A 70 -4.26 4.32 -3.31
CA SER A 70 -3.53 5.21 -4.22
C SER A 70 -4.44 6.26 -4.86
N ILE A 71 -5.68 5.90 -5.23
CA ILE A 71 -6.65 6.83 -5.81
C ILE A 71 -7.07 7.87 -4.76
N ILE A 72 -7.39 7.43 -3.54
CA ILE A 72 -7.76 8.32 -2.43
C ILE A 72 -6.64 9.32 -2.15
N LEU A 73 -5.40 8.84 -2.01
CA LEU A 73 -4.24 9.70 -1.77
C LEU A 73 -4.03 10.71 -2.90
N MET A 74 -4.17 10.27 -4.16
CA MET A 74 -4.10 11.19 -5.31
C MET A 74 -5.12 12.32 -5.18
N PHE A 75 -6.37 12.03 -4.84
CA PHE A 75 -7.40 13.07 -4.65
C PHE A 75 -7.07 14.01 -3.49
N ILE A 76 -6.64 13.49 -2.34
CA ILE A 76 -6.24 14.31 -1.18
C ILE A 76 -5.12 15.29 -1.56
N ILE A 77 -4.11 14.81 -2.29
CA ILE A 77 -2.99 15.63 -2.74
C ILE A 77 -3.47 16.72 -3.70
N ARG A 78 -4.41 16.42 -4.60
CA ARG A 78 -4.96 17.43 -5.53
C ARG A 78 -5.76 18.53 -4.85
N LEU A 79 -6.33 18.27 -3.66
CA LEU A 79 -7.05 19.29 -2.88
C LEU A 79 -6.11 20.32 -2.24
N ARG A 80 -4.79 20.09 -2.22
CA ARG A 80 -3.83 20.95 -1.52
C ARG A 80 -2.61 21.22 -2.41
N SER A 81 -2.21 22.49 -2.53
CA SER A 81 -1.03 22.91 -3.29
C SER A 81 0.28 22.67 -2.52
N TRP A 82 0.54 21.42 -2.11
CA TRP A 82 1.77 21.06 -1.41
C TRP A 82 2.95 20.92 -2.36
N SER A 83 4.15 21.21 -1.84
CA SER A 83 5.40 20.96 -2.58
C SER A 83 5.61 19.45 -2.77
N LYS A 84 6.34 19.06 -3.82
CA LYS A 84 6.70 17.65 -4.10
C LYS A 84 7.24 16.93 -2.86
N GLN A 85 8.14 17.58 -2.11
CA GLN A 85 8.73 17.00 -0.90
C GLN A 85 7.69 16.75 0.19
N LYS A 86 6.79 17.72 0.44
CA LYS A 86 5.72 17.58 1.45
C LYS A 86 4.76 16.45 1.06
N THR A 87 4.37 16.40 -0.21
CA THR A 87 3.52 15.32 -0.75
C THR A 87 4.17 13.95 -0.59
N PHE A 88 5.45 13.82 -0.96
CA PHE A 88 6.21 12.57 -0.82
C PHE A 88 6.26 12.11 0.64
N ASN A 89 6.67 13.01 1.55
CA ASN A 89 6.76 12.71 2.98
C ASN A 89 5.40 12.31 3.57
N LEU A 90 4.32 12.96 3.12
CA LEU A 90 2.97 12.63 3.56
C LEU A 90 2.57 11.21 3.14
N ILE A 91 2.81 10.84 1.87
CA ILE A 91 2.48 9.50 1.36
C ILE A 91 3.23 8.42 2.13
N VAL A 92 4.53 8.60 2.36
CA VAL A 92 5.36 7.66 3.13
C VAL A 92 4.85 7.54 4.56
N THR A 93 4.61 8.68 5.22
CA THR A 93 4.10 8.72 6.60
C THR A 93 2.76 8.01 6.73
N ILE A 94 1.81 8.30 5.83
CA ILE A 94 0.49 7.65 5.84
C ILE A 94 0.63 6.14 5.61
N SER A 95 1.50 5.71 4.69
CA SER A 95 1.69 4.29 4.38
C SER A 95 2.23 3.52 5.59
N ILE A 96 3.23 4.08 6.28
CA ILE A 96 3.76 3.49 7.53
C ILE A 96 2.69 3.49 8.62
N PHE A 97 1.95 4.59 8.77
CA PHE A 97 0.90 4.69 9.78
C PHE A 97 -0.22 3.66 9.56
N ILE A 98 -0.64 3.44 8.30
CA ILE A 98 -1.57 2.36 7.94
C ILE A 98 -0.96 1.00 8.30
N GLY A 99 0.32 0.76 8.01
CA GLY A 99 1.02 -0.45 8.43
C GLY A 99 0.94 -0.68 9.94
N ILE A 100 1.24 0.35 10.74
CA ILE A 100 1.13 0.30 12.21
C ILE A 100 -0.30 -0.05 12.64
N LEU A 101 -1.30 0.62 12.08
CA LEU A 101 -2.70 0.39 12.44
C LEU A 101 -3.21 -0.99 12.06
N LEU A 102 -2.69 -1.57 10.97
CA LEU A 102 -3.12 -2.88 10.48
C LEU A 102 -2.40 -4.04 11.16
N TYR A 103 -1.20 -3.85 11.71
CA TYR A 103 -0.46 -4.96 12.35
C TYR A 103 -1.25 -5.68 13.47
N PRO A 104 -2.00 -4.99 14.36
CA PRO A 104 -2.81 -5.65 15.38
C PRO A 104 -3.88 -6.62 14.86
N THR A 105 -4.25 -6.55 13.58
CA THR A 105 -5.16 -7.53 12.96
C THR A 105 -4.61 -8.96 13.00
N THR A 106 -3.32 -9.12 13.28
CA THR A 106 -2.70 -10.42 13.52
C THR A 106 -3.32 -11.20 14.69
N VAL A 107 -3.98 -10.52 15.64
CA VAL A 107 -4.69 -11.17 16.76
C VAL A 107 -5.98 -11.85 16.29
N LEU A 108 -6.48 -11.48 15.11
CA LEU A 108 -7.73 -11.98 14.54
C LEU A 108 -7.54 -13.23 13.67
N SER A 109 -6.31 -13.77 13.59
CA SER A 109 -6.00 -14.97 12.80
C SER A 109 -4.94 -15.82 13.48
N GLU A 110 -5.13 -17.14 13.43
CA GLU A 110 -4.13 -18.13 13.87
C GLU A 110 -3.01 -18.34 12.83
N ARG A 111 -3.19 -17.82 11.61
CA ARG A 111 -2.23 -18.00 10.50
C ARG A 111 -1.14 -16.94 10.49
N THR A 112 -1.30 -15.86 11.25
CA THR A 112 -0.42 -14.69 11.20
C THR A 112 0.62 -14.69 12.33
N PRO A 113 1.64 -13.81 12.31
CA PRO A 113 2.66 -13.75 13.35
C PRO A 113 2.11 -13.38 14.73
N GLY A 114 2.91 -13.57 15.78
CA GLY A 114 2.54 -13.10 17.11
C GLY A 114 2.44 -11.56 17.18
N LEU A 115 1.53 -11.03 18.00
CA LEU A 115 1.35 -9.58 18.21
C LEU A 115 2.65 -8.86 18.64
N PHE A 116 3.55 -9.56 19.34
CA PHE A 116 4.81 -8.99 19.83
C PHE A 116 6.04 -9.54 19.10
N ASP A 117 5.86 -10.19 17.95
CA ASP A 117 6.98 -10.64 17.12
C ASP A 117 7.70 -9.42 16.52
N LEU A 118 8.84 -9.06 17.10
CA LEU A 118 9.62 -7.89 16.70
C LEU A 118 10.13 -7.97 15.26
N SER A 119 10.43 -9.19 14.77
CA SER A 119 10.89 -9.39 13.39
C SER A 119 9.74 -9.14 12.43
N ALA A 120 8.56 -9.67 12.75
CA ALA A 120 7.36 -9.45 11.95
C ALA A 120 6.97 -7.97 11.91
N ILE A 121 6.97 -7.28 13.06
CA ILE A 121 6.72 -5.83 13.13
C ILE A 121 7.72 -5.07 12.26
N ALA A 122 9.02 -5.38 12.38
CA ALA A 122 10.05 -4.70 11.62
C ALA A 122 9.87 -4.88 10.10
N PHE A 123 9.72 -6.11 9.61
CA PHE A 123 9.52 -6.38 8.19
C PHE A 123 8.22 -5.75 7.68
N TRP A 124 7.15 -5.79 8.47
CA TRP A 124 5.87 -5.19 8.12
C TRP A 124 5.97 -3.67 7.94
N ILE A 125 6.58 -2.97 8.91
CA ILE A 125 6.77 -1.52 8.88
C ILE A 125 7.71 -1.11 7.73
N VAL A 126 8.82 -1.83 7.54
CA VAL A 126 9.76 -1.58 6.45
C VAL A 126 9.08 -1.79 5.10
N GLY A 127 8.30 -2.85 4.94
CA GLY A 127 7.51 -3.10 3.74
C GLY A 127 6.58 -1.93 3.43
N HIS A 128 5.82 -1.45 4.41
CA HIS A 128 4.92 -0.31 4.24
C HIS A 128 5.67 1.02 3.97
N GLY A 129 6.88 1.16 4.50
CA GLY A 129 7.78 2.25 4.13
C GLY A 129 8.20 2.19 2.65
N ILE A 130 8.63 1.01 2.18
CA ILE A 130 8.99 0.76 0.77
C ILE A 130 7.78 1.05 -0.14
N TYR A 131 6.60 0.54 0.22
CA TYR A 131 5.35 0.83 -0.47
C TYR A 131 5.11 2.34 -0.62
N GLY A 132 5.21 3.08 0.49
CA GLY A 132 5.00 4.52 0.51
C GLY A 132 6.02 5.29 -0.33
N ILE A 133 7.28 4.82 -0.35
CA ILE A 133 8.35 5.42 -1.18
C ILE A 133 8.04 5.23 -2.67
N VAL A 134 7.73 4.01 -3.09
CA VAL A 134 7.40 3.69 -4.50
C VAL A 134 6.18 4.49 -4.95
N LEU A 135 5.12 4.48 -4.13
CA LEU A 135 3.90 5.23 -4.41
C LEU A 135 4.16 6.74 -4.47
N GLY A 136 4.95 7.25 -3.52
CA GLY A 136 5.36 8.65 -3.44
C GLY A 136 6.05 9.13 -4.70
N PHE A 137 7.03 8.39 -5.21
CA PHE A 137 7.72 8.74 -6.46
C PHE A 137 6.78 8.80 -7.66
N TYR A 138 5.89 7.81 -7.81
CA TYR A 138 4.93 7.77 -8.91
C TYR A 138 3.96 8.96 -8.90
N LEU A 139 3.40 9.28 -7.73
CA LEU A 139 2.40 10.34 -7.59
C LEU A 139 3.02 11.74 -7.64
N CYS A 140 4.22 11.93 -7.06
CA CYS A 140 4.87 13.24 -7.01
C CYS A 140 5.45 13.69 -8.36
N ASN A 141 5.93 12.74 -9.18
CA ASN A 141 6.51 13.08 -10.49
C ASN A 141 5.44 13.58 -11.47
N ARG A 142 4.20 13.07 -11.39
CA ARG A 142 3.10 13.42 -12.29
C ARG A 142 2.31 14.67 -11.91
N PHE A 143 2.32 15.07 -10.64
CA PHE A 143 1.54 16.22 -10.16
C PHE A 143 1.98 17.55 -10.78
N LYS A 144 3.28 17.74 -10.99
CA LYS A 144 3.83 19.01 -11.51
C LYS A 144 3.71 19.11 -13.03
N ASP A 145 3.87 18.00 -13.74
CA ASP A 145 3.67 17.93 -15.20
C ASP A 145 2.23 18.22 -15.62
N ASP A 146 1.24 17.82 -14.79
CA ASP A 146 -0.16 18.14 -15.04
C ASP A 146 -0.47 19.61 -14.69
N LEU A 147 0.06 20.15 -13.58
CA LEU A 147 -0.13 21.55 -13.19
C LEU A 147 0.55 22.57 -14.13
N GLU A 148 1.79 22.30 -14.58
CA GLU A 148 2.53 23.19 -15.48
C GLU A 148 1.90 23.22 -16.88
N ARG A 149 1.38 22.09 -17.37
CA ARG A 149 0.60 22.04 -18.62
C ARG A 149 -0.70 22.84 -18.54
N ASP A 150 -1.38 22.81 -17.39
CA ASP A 150 -2.65 23.52 -17.22
C ASP A 150 -2.43 25.05 -17.19
N ILE A 151 -1.25 25.53 -16.80
CA ILE A 151 -0.86 26.94 -16.84
C ILE A 151 -0.47 27.38 -18.27
N GLU A 152 0.17 26.52 -19.07
CA GLU A 152 0.55 26.85 -20.46
C GLU A 152 -0.63 26.84 -21.45
N LEU A 153 -1.76 26.22 -21.08
CA LEU A 153 -2.96 26.11 -21.92
C LEU A 153 -4.04 27.16 -21.60
N GLN A 154 -3.76 28.10 -20.69
CA GLN A 154 -4.59 29.27 -20.37
C GLN A 154 -3.97 30.55 -20.91
#